data_AF-A0A8H5LWK4-F1
#
_entry.id   AF-A0A8H5LWK4-F1
#
_cell.length_a   1.000
_cell.length_b   1.000
_cell.length_c   1.000
_cell.angle_alpha   90.00
_cell.angle_beta   90.00
_cell.angle_gamma   90.00
#
_symmetry.space_group_name_H-M   'P 1'
#
loop_
_entity.id
_entity.type
_entity.pdbx_description
1 polymer ?
#
loop_
_entity_poly.entity_id
_entity_poly.type
_entity_poly.pdbx_seq_one_letter_code
_entity_poly.pdbx_strand_id
1 'polypeptide(L)'
;MFTLNAGAQGAVLELEDSIVDLSYFLKALHDTERGFFLQAKPTHVAPFAVVEGILRLSDKYNVQGLRKRAIEHLSVLYPTTLRAWDRAPKLEAPHISDHLEVIRFAEDFDIPWIQPMAIYQVVSQPLDTVFPLLQNSNFCVVQTVHP
;
A
#
# COMPACT_ATOMS: atom_id res chain seq x y z
N MET A 1 2.44 -21.05 23.31
CA MET A 1 3.34 -21.65 24.33
C MET A 1 4.74 -21.62 23.71
N PHE A 2 5.58 -20.66 24.09
CA PHE A 2 6.87 -20.42 23.43
C PHE A 2 8.00 -21.05 24.26
N THR A 3 8.77 -21.95 23.65
CA THR A 3 9.95 -22.57 24.26
C THR A 3 11.19 -21.74 23.94
N LEU A 4 11.83 -21.18 24.96
CA LEU A 4 13.12 -20.49 24.86
C LEU A 4 14.24 -21.47 25.25
N ASN A 5 15.17 -21.74 24.33
CA ASN A 5 16.31 -22.62 24.58
C ASN A 5 17.53 -21.75 24.97
N ALA A 6 18.05 -21.95 26.17
CA ALA A 6 19.09 -21.11 26.75
C ALA A 6 20.48 -21.75 26.63
N GLY A 7 21.31 -21.22 25.72
CA GLY A 7 22.69 -21.63 25.56
C GLY A 7 23.43 -20.67 24.63
N ALA A 8 23.70 -19.44 25.09
CA ALA A 8 24.43 -18.38 24.37
C ALA A 8 23.99 -18.19 22.90
N GLN A 9 22.69 -17.94 22.67
CA GLN A 9 22.11 -17.88 21.32
C GLN A 9 21.07 -16.74 21.29
N GLY A 10 21.21 -15.82 20.33
CA GLY A 10 20.28 -14.71 20.15
C GLY A 10 18.84 -15.21 20.02
N ALA A 11 17.88 -14.43 20.48
CA ALA A 11 16.46 -14.77 20.31
C ALA A 11 16.15 -14.84 18.81
N VAL A 12 15.83 -16.03 18.30
CA VAL A 12 15.37 -16.24 16.93
C VAL A 12 13.85 -16.12 16.94
N LEU A 13 13.33 -15.17 16.16
CA LEU A 13 11.90 -14.98 15.95
C LEU A 13 11.56 -15.40 14.52
N GLU A 14 10.69 -16.39 14.37
CA GLU A 14 10.16 -16.80 13.07
C GLU A 14 8.95 -15.92 12.71
N LEU A 15 8.97 -15.35 11.51
CA LEU A 15 7.94 -14.44 11.00
C LEU A 15 7.38 -15.03 9.70
N GLU A 16 6.06 -15.10 9.60
CA GLU A 16 5.35 -15.61 8.41
C GLU A 16 5.12 -14.52 7.33
N ASP A 17 5.60 -13.30 7.56
CA ASP A 17 5.39 -12.18 6.65
C ASP A 17 6.25 -12.26 5.39
N SER A 18 5.79 -11.59 4.33
CA SER A 18 6.59 -11.39 3.13
C SER A 18 7.93 -10.74 3.48
N ILE A 19 9.03 -11.36 3.05
CA ILE A 19 10.39 -10.84 3.24
C ILE A 19 10.52 -9.42 2.64
N VAL A 20 9.83 -9.15 1.55
CA VAL A 20 9.85 -7.85 0.87
C VAL A 20 9.20 -6.78 1.75
N ASP A 21 7.96 -7.02 2.22
CA ASP A 21 7.22 -6.10 3.08
C ASP A 21 7.97 -5.89 4.40
N LEU A 22 8.48 -6.97 4.99
CA LEU A 22 9.27 -6.92 6.22
C LEU A 22 10.53 -6.08 6.02
N SER A 23 11.19 -6.19 4.88
CA SER A 23 12.36 -5.36 4.56
C SER A 23 12.01 -3.87 4.50
N TYR A 24 10.86 -3.49 3.90
CA TYR A 24 10.41 -2.10 3.84
C TYR A 24 10.04 -1.57 5.22
N PHE A 25 9.31 -2.37 5.99
CA PHE A 25 8.89 -2.04 7.34
C PHE A 25 10.08 -1.85 8.29
N LEU A 26 11.03 -2.80 8.30
CA LEU A 26 12.23 -2.70 9.14
C LEU A 26 13.13 -1.53 8.72
N LYS A 27 13.28 -1.28 7.41
CA LYS A 27 13.98 -0.07 6.92
C LYS A 27 13.28 1.20 7.41
N ALA A 28 11.95 1.28 7.32
CA ALA A 28 11.19 2.43 7.77
C ALA A 28 11.23 2.64 9.29
N LEU A 29 11.42 1.56 10.06
CA LEU A 29 11.54 1.59 11.52
C LEU A 29 12.94 2.03 11.99
N HIS A 30 13.98 1.47 11.38
CA HIS A 30 15.37 1.73 11.79
C HIS A 30 15.96 2.99 11.15
N ASP A 31 15.51 3.35 9.94
CA ASP A 31 16.12 4.44 9.17
C ASP A 31 15.35 5.76 9.31
N THR A 32 15.15 6.17 10.56
CA THR A 32 14.57 7.50 10.87
C THR A 32 15.52 8.64 10.50
N GLU A 33 16.83 8.40 10.49
CA GLU A 33 17.85 9.43 10.26
C GLU A 33 18.17 9.69 8.79
N ARG A 34 18.19 8.67 7.91
CA ARG A 34 18.42 8.87 6.46
C ARG A 34 17.15 9.13 5.69
N GLY A 35 16.00 9.01 6.34
CA GLY A 35 14.73 9.47 5.83
C GLY A 35 14.09 8.59 4.77
N PHE A 36 14.32 7.27 4.83
CA PHE A 36 13.75 6.30 3.88
C PHE A 36 12.22 6.41 3.76
N PHE A 37 11.54 6.63 4.90
CA PHE A 37 10.08 6.80 4.95
C PHE A 37 9.70 8.03 5.78
N LEU A 38 10.08 9.22 5.33
CA LEU A 38 9.70 10.48 5.95
C LEU A 38 8.23 10.83 5.69
N GLN A 39 7.75 11.88 6.36
CA GLN A 39 6.46 12.50 6.04
C GLN A 39 6.36 12.79 4.55
N ALA A 40 5.20 12.48 3.98
CA ALA A 40 4.94 12.68 2.56
C ALA A 40 5.14 14.15 2.19
N LYS A 41 5.86 14.39 1.10
CA LYS A 41 6.00 15.73 0.50
C LYS A 41 5.48 15.67 -0.92
N PRO A 42 4.85 16.74 -1.44
CA PRO A 42 4.42 16.80 -2.83
C PRO A 42 5.53 16.52 -3.85
N THR A 43 6.79 16.72 -3.46
CA THR A 43 7.98 16.50 -4.30
C THR A 43 8.54 15.07 -4.22
N HIS A 44 8.14 14.26 -3.24
CA HIS A 44 8.66 12.91 -3.05
C HIS A 44 7.64 12.04 -2.33
N VAL A 45 7.09 11.08 -3.06
CA VAL A 45 6.19 10.06 -2.53
C VAL A 45 6.81 8.69 -2.73
N ALA A 46 6.72 7.84 -1.72
CA ALA A 46 7.21 6.47 -1.84
C ALA A 46 6.39 5.67 -2.86
N PRO A 47 6.98 4.71 -3.58
CA PRO A 47 6.25 3.82 -4.49
C PRO A 47 5.10 3.11 -3.76
N PHE A 48 4.00 2.83 -4.47
CA PHE A 48 2.81 2.20 -3.86
C PHE A 48 3.14 0.90 -3.13
N ALA A 49 3.90 -0.01 -3.73
CA ALA A 49 4.31 -1.27 -3.10
C ALA A 49 5.04 -1.08 -1.75
N VAL A 50 5.82 0.00 -1.60
CA VAL A 50 6.51 0.32 -0.34
C VAL A 50 5.49 0.81 0.70
N VAL A 51 4.59 1.72 0.30
CA VAL A 51 3.54 2.25 1.17
C VAL A 51 2.60 1.12 1.63
N GLU A 52 2.20 0.25 0.71
CA GLU A 52 1.34 -0.91 0.94
C GLU A 52 1.96 -1.89 1.95
N GLY A 53 3.20 -2.33 1.71
CA GLY A 53 3.89 -3.27 2.60
C GLY A 53 4.13 -2.68 4.00
N ILE A 54 4.51 -1.39 4.09
CA ILE A 54 4.65 -0.71 5.38
C ILE A 54 3.30 -0.62 6.09
N LEU A 55 2.22 -0.30 5.37
CA LEU A 55 0.90 -0.14 5.97
C LEU A 55 0.36 -1.48 6.49
N ARG A 56 0.45 -2.57 5.70
CA ARG A 56 0.10 -3.95 6.13
C ARG A 56 0.77 -4.31 7.45
N LEU A 57 2.10 -4.18 7.52
CA LEU A 57 2.84 -4.57 8.71
C LEU A 57 2.68 -3.59 9.87
N SER A 58 2.51 -2.30 9.58
CA SER A 58 2.23 -1.30 10.63
C SER A 58 0.89 -1.54 11.31
N ASP A 59 -0.10 -2.05 10.58
CA ASP A 59 -1.39 -2.44 11.14
C ASP A 59 -1.27 -3.73 11.96
N LYS A 60 -0.64 -4.77 11.38
CA LYS A 60 -0.39 -6.06 12.05
C LYS A 60 0.39 -5.92 13.37
N TYR A 61 1.43 -5.09 13.38
CA TYR A 61 2.30 -4.87 14.54
C TYR A 61 1.92 -3.62 15.35
N ASN A 62 0.79 -2.98 15.04
CA ASN A 62 0.25 -1.82 15.75
C ASN A 62 1.23 -0.62 15.88
N VAL A 63 2.04 -0.37 14.84
CA VAL A 63 2.99 0.75 14.78
C VAL A 63 2.31 1.97 14.17
N GLN A 64 1.53 2.67 15.00
CA GLN A 64 0.68 3.79 14.60
C GLN A 64 1.43 4.93 13.89
N GLY A 65 2.68 5.19 14.26
CA GLY A 65 3.50 6.22 13.61
C GLY A 65 3.86 5.90 12.14
N LEU A 66 3.99 4.62 11.78
CA LEU A 66 4.19 4.19 10.39
C LEU A 66 2.88 4.17 9.63
N ARG A 67 1.80 3.68 10.26
CA ARG A 67 0.45 3.70 9.69
C ARG A 67 0.06 5.12 9.26
N LYS A 68 0.21 6.10 10.16
CA LYS A 68 -0.10 7.51 9.86
C LYS A 68 0.71 8.03 8.68
N ARG A 69 2.02 7.77 8.64
CA ARG A 69 2.89 8.21 7.54
C ARG A 69 2.47 7.58 6.21
N ALA A 70 2.13 6.29 6.20
CA ALA A 70 1.65 5.62 4.99
C ALA A 70 0.35 6.26 4.47
N ILE A 71 -0.59 6.58 5.36
CA ILE A 71 -1.83 7.30 5.00
C ILE A 71 -1.52 8.71 4.46
N GLU A 72 -0.53 9.41 5.02
CA GLU A 72 -0.08 10.71 4.48
C GLU A 72 0.48 10.58 3.05
N HIS A 73 1.26 9.52 2.76
CA HIS A 73 1.73 9.24 1.39
C HIS A 73 0.56 8.97 0.44
N LEU A 74 -0.41 8.16 0.86
CA LEU A 74 -1.63 7.93 0.07
C LEU A 74 -2.44 9.21 -0.15
N SER A 75 -2.43 10.15 0.80
CA SER A 75 -3.16 11.43 0.70
C SER A 75 -2.56 12.36 -0.35
N VAL A 76 -1.26 12.25 -0.60
CA VAL A 76 -0.59 12.97 -1.68
C VAL A 76 -0.88 12.32 -3.03
N LEU A 77 -0.92 10.97 -3.09
CA LEU A 77 -1.22 10.25 -4.32
C LEU A 77 -2.69 10.35 -4.73
N TYR A 78 -3.62 10.28 -3.79
CA TYR A 78 -5.06 10.19 -4.04
C TYR A 78 -5.84 11.35 -3.37
N PRO A 79 -5.60 12.61 -3.75
CA PRO A 79 -6.30 13.73 -3.15
C PRO A 79 -7.83 13.59 -3.20
N THR A 80 -8.51 14.13 -2.18
CA THR A 80 -9.96 14.04 -2.01
C THR A 80 -10.78 14.90 -2.97
N THR A 81 -10.13 15.71 -3.81
CA THR A 81 -10.82 16.56 -4.80
C THR A 81 -10.15 16.47 -6.16
N LEU A 82 -10.96 16.46 -7.23
CA LEU A 82 -10.46 16.45 -8.60
C LEU A 82 -9.60 17.68 -8.91
N ARG A 83 -9.95 18.85 -8.38
CA ARG A 83 -9.13 20.07 -8.52
C ARG A 83 -7.75 19.94 -7.87
N ALA A 84 -7.62 19.18 -6.79
CA ALA A 84 -6.33 18.92 -6.18
C ALA A 84 -5.55 17.87 -6.98
N TRP A 85 -6.23 16.88 -7.56
CA TRP A 85 -5.64 15.92 -8.50
C TRP A 85 -5.05 16.62 -9.73
N ASP A 86 -5.81 17.50 -10.38
CA ASP A 86 -5.36 18.20 -11.59
C ASP A 86 -4.16 19.13 -11.34
N ARG A 87 -4.02 19.63 -10.11
CA ARG A 87 -2.92 20.50 -9.66
C ARG A 87 -1.77 19.74 -9.04
N ALA A 88 -1.95 18.45 -8.74
CA ALA A 88 -0.89 17.65 -8.18
C ALA A 88 0.27 17.58 -9.19
N PRO A 89 1.52 17.65 -8.73
CA PRO A 89 2.63 17.35 -9.61
C PRO A 89 2.39 15.97 -10.21
N LYS A 90 2.52 15.87 -11.53
CA LYS A 90 2.55 14.58 -12.23
C LYS A 90 3.88 13.90 -11.86
N LEU A 91 3.97 13.45 -10.61
CA LEU A 91 4.92 12.42 -10.19
C LEU A 91 4.77 11.24 -11.16
N GLU A 92 5.78 10.38 -11.25
CA GLU A 92 5.63 9.12 -11.97
C GLU A 92 4.34 8.46 -11.48
N ALA A 93 3.32 8.45 -12.35
CA ALA A 93 2.00 8.02 -11.96
C ALA A 93 2.09 6.55 -11.56
N PRO A 94 1.42 6.12 -10.48
CA PRO A 94 1.33 4.71 -10.14
C PRO A 94 0.90 3.92 -11.38
N HIS A 95 1.41 2.70 -11.52
CA HIS A 95 1.00 1.87 -12.64
C HIS A 95 -0.50 1.57 -12.49
N ILE A 96 -1.20 1.32 -13.60
CA ILE A 96 -2.65 1.06 -13.56
C ILE A 96 -3.01 -0.14 -12.66
N SER A 97 -2.12 -1.12 -12.53
CA SER A 97 -2.24 -2.22 -11.56
C SER A 97 -2.29 -1.74 -10.12
N ASP A 98 -1.51 -0.72 -9.78
CA ASP A 98 -1.43 -0.18 -8.44
C ASP A 98 -2.76 0.50 -8.06
N HIS A 99 -3.41 1.17 -9.02
CA HIS A 99 -4.74 1.74 -8.79
C HIS A 99 -5.81 0.67 -8.52
N LEU A 100 -5.74 -0.47 -9.20
CA LEU A 100 -6.61 -1.62 -8.94
C LEU A 100 -6.37 -2.22 -7.56
N GLU A 101 -5.12 -2.32 -7.13
CA GLU A 101 -4.76 -2.75 -5.79
C GLU A 101 -5.26 -1.78 -4.72
N VAL A 102 -5.11 -0.46 -4.94
CA VAL A 102 -5.58 0.60 -4.04
C VAL A 102 -7.08 0.51 -3.78
N ILE A 103 -7.87 0.17 -4.79
CA ILE A 103 -9.33 0.02 -4.64
C ILE A 103 -9.67 -1.08 -3.62
N ARG A 104 -8.98 -2.22 -3.67
CA ARG A 104 -9.16 -3.33 -2.71
C ARG A 104 -8.62 -2.94 -1.34
N PHE A 105 -7.41 -2.39 -1.36
CA PHE A 105 -6.68 -1.99 -0.17
C PHE A 105 -7.43 -0.94 0.67
N ALA A 106 -8.22 -0.07 0.03
CA ALA A 106 -9.05 0.91 0.74
C ALA A 106 -10.07 0.26 1.69
N GLU A 107 -10.59 -0.92 1.33
CA GLU A 107 -11.55 -1.67 2.14
C GLU A 107 -10.86 -2.35 3.31
N ASP A 108 -9.72 -3.01 3.05
CA ASP A 108 -8.95 -3.74 4.06
C ASP A 108 -8.47 -2.83 5.22
N PHE A 109 -8.15 -1.56 4.92
CA PHE A 109 -7.53 -0.64 5.89
C PHE A 109 -8.45 0.48 6.38
N ASP A 110 -9.74 0.44 6.03
CA ASP A 110 -10.76 1.47 6.35
C ASP A 110 -10.35 2.88 5.88
N ILE A 111 -9.95 2.98 4.60
CA ILE A 111 -9.52 4.23 3.95
C ILE A 111 -10.39 4.52 2.72
N PRO A 112 -11.73 4.65 2.87
CA PRO A 112 -12.64 4.69 1.72
C PRO A 112 -12.44 5.90 0.79
N TRP A 113 -11.86 7.00 1.29
CA TRP A 113 -11.70 8.24 0.52
C TRP A 113 -10.70 8.14 -0.64
N ILE A 114 -9.84 7.11 -0.70
CA ILE A 114 -8.92 6.90 -1.83
C ILE A 114 -9.61 6.25 -3.03
N GLN A 115 -10.72 5.52 -2.80
CA GLN A 115 -11.40 4.74 -3.86
C GLN A 115 -11.89 5.61 -5.02
N PRO A 116 -12.57 6.75 -4.82
CA PRO A 116 -13.12 7.53 -5.93
C PRO A 116 -12.03 7.95 -6.92
N MET A 117 -10.86 8.31 -6.40
CA MET A 117 -9.75 8.76 -7.23
C MET A 117 -9.03 7.61 -7.93
N ALA A 118 -8.84 6.48 -7.25
CA ALA A 118 -8.29 5.28 -7.87
C ALA A 118 -9.19 4.76 -9.00
N ILE A 119 -10.52 4.71 -8.78
CA ILE A 119 -11.51 4.35 -9.80
C ILE A 119 -11.46 5.34 -10.96
N TYR A 120 -11.47 6.64 -10.68
CA TYR A 120 -11.36 7.67 -11.71
C TYR A 120 -10.15 7.45 -12.62
N GLN A 121 -9.01 7.09 -12.05
CA GLN A 121 -7.81 6.81 -12.84
C GLN A 121 -8.03 5.60 -13.76
N VAL A 122 -8.45 4.46 -13.20
CA VAL A 122 -8.67 3.23 -13.97
C VAL A 122 -9.64 3.46 -15.13
N VAL A 123 -10.76 4.16 -14.91
CA VAL A 123 -11.75 4.43 -15.97
C VAL A 123 -11.31 5.49 -16.97
N SER A 124 -10.27 6.26 -16.66
CA SER A 124 -9.67 7.24 -17.58
C SER A 124 -8.68 6.61 -18.56
N GLN A 125 -8.34 5.32 -18.38
CA GLN A 125 -7.46 4.59 -19.29
C GLN A 125 -8.25 3.93 -20.43
N PRO A 126 -7.61 3.66 -21.58
CA PRO A 126 -8.24 2.91 -22.66
C PRO A 126 -8.69 1.53 -22.19
N LEU A 127 -9.87 1.10 -22.66
CA LEU A 127 -10.46 -0.19 -22.25
C LEU A 127 -9.54 -1.37 -22.57
N ASP A 128 -8.82 -1.32 -23.69
CA ASP A 128 -7.87 -2.37 -24.10
C ASP A 128 -6.73 -2.56 -23.11
N THR A 129 -6.37 -1.52 -22.35
CA THR A 129 -5.34 -1.58 -21.29
C THR A 129 -5.93 -2.12 -19.98
N VAL A 130 -7.14 -1.70 -19.64
CA VAL A 130 -7.79 -2.05 -18.36
C VAL A 130 -8.32 -3.48 -18.36
N PHE A 131 -8.95 -3.92 -19.45
CA PHE A 131 -9.70 -5.16 -19.51
C PHE A 131 -8.84 -6.41 -19.20
N PRO A 132 -7.63 -6.58 -19.75
CA PRO A 132 -6.77 -7.73 -19.42
C PRO A 132 -6.37 -7.75 -17.94
N LEU A 133 -6.19 -6.58 -17.31
CA LEU A 133 -5.81 -6.47 -15.91
C LEU A 133 -6.96 -6.87 -15.00
N LEU A 134 -8.20 -6.50 -15.34
CA LEU A 134 -9.39 -6.91 -14.58
C LEU A 134 -9.60 -8.43 -14.62
N GLN A 135 -9.32 -9.08 -15.76
CA GLN A 135 -9.43 -10.53 -15.89
C GLN A 135 -8.40 -11.30 -15.06
N ASN A 136 -7.18 -10.77 -14.95
CA ASN A 136 -6.10 -11.37 -14.17
C ASN A 136 -6.16 -10.99 -12.68
N SER A 137 -7.03 -10.04 -12.32
CA SER A 137 -7.23 -9.62 -10.95
C SER A 137 -8.33 -10.46 -10.29
N ASN A 138 -8.22 -10.72 -8.99
CA ASN A 138 -9.27 -11.33 -8.17
C ASN A 138 -10.57 -10.48 -8.07
N PHE A 139 -10.74 -9.44 -8.88
CA PHE A 139 -11.98 -8.64 -8.96
C PHE A 139 -13.16 -9.45 -9.55
N CYS A 140 -12.87 -10.45 -10.39
CA CYS A 140 -13.87 -11.33 -10.98
C CYS A 140 -13.99 -12.66 -10.23
N VAL A 141 -14.26 -12.64 -8.91
CA VAL A 141 -14.92 -13.79 -8.27
C VAL A 141 -16.41 -13.62 -8.48
N VAL A 142 -16.86 -13.79 -9.73
CA VAL A 142 -18.27 -14.13 -9.95
C VAL A 142 -18.39 -15.54 -9.40
N GLN A 143 -18.93 -15.67 -8.19
CA GLN A 143 -19.45 -16.94 -7.72
C GLN A 143 -20.52 -17.37 -8.71
N THR A 144 -20.14 -18.21 -9.67
CA THR A 144 -21.10 -18.96 -10.47
C THR A 144 -21.77 -19.94 -9.54
N VAL A 145 -22.85 -19.50 -8.91
CA VAL A 145 -23.80 -20.39 -8.25
C VAL A 145 -24.38 -21.26 -9.36
N HIS A 146 -23.88 -22.50 -9.46
CA HIS A 146 -24.40 -23.50 -10.38
C HIS A 146 -25.76 -23.99 -9.82
N PRO A 147 -26.81 -24.13 -10.66
CA PRO A 147 -28.15 -24.53 -10.22
C PRO A 147 -28.24 -26.01 -9.83
#